data_AF-A0A351QWJ5-F1
#
_entry.id   AF-A0A351QWJ5-F1
#
_cell.length_a   1.000
_cell.length_b   1.000
_cell.length_c   1.000
_cell.angle_alpha   90.00
_cell.angle_beta   90.00
_cell.angle_gamma   90.00
#
_symmetry.space_group_name_H-M   'P 1'
#
loop_
_entity.id
_entity.type
_entity.pdbx_description
1 polymer ?
#
loop_
_entity_poly.entity_id
_entity_poly.type
_entity_poly.pdbx_seq_one_letter_code
_entity_poly.pdbx_strand_id
1 'polypeptide(L)' 'MKKFICKVCGYIYEGEKLPSDFVCPVCGVGSEMFEELKESNLFSKFKVLNKVKENDVVTS' A
#
# COMPACT_ATOMS: atom_id res chain seq x y z
N MET A 1 2.99 6.84 14.31
CA MET A 1 3.66 5.68 13.66
C MET A 1 3.54 5.87 12.16
N LYS A 2 4.61 5.70 11.38
CA LYS A 2 4.53 5.84 9.92
C LYS A 2 4.13 4.51 9.29
N LYS A 3 3.57 4.58 8.09
CA LYS A 3 3.25 3.39 7.29
C LYS A 3 3.92 3.52 5.93
N PHE A 4 4.40 2.42 5.40
CA PHE A 4 5.07 2.35 4.11
C PHE A 4 4.38 1.28 3.28
N ILE A 5 3.92 1.64 2.08
CA ILE A 5 3.25 0.70 1.17
C ILE A 5 4.22 0.27 0.07
N CYS A 6 4.32 -1.03 -0.17
CA CYS A 6 5.02 -1.57 -1.32
C CYS A 6 4.23 -1.22 -2.59
N LYS A 7 4.86 -0.52 -3.54
CA LYS A 7 4.24 -0.13 -4.82
C LYS A 7 4.02 -1.31 -5.77
N VAL A 8 4.62 -2.47 -5.48
CA VAL A 8 4.55 -3.67 -6.33
C VAL A 8 3.39 -4.56 -5.91
N CYS A 9 3.30 -4.92 -4.63
CA CYS A 9 2.34 -5.89 -4.12
C CYS A 9 1.32 -5.32 -3.14
N GLY A 10 1.49 -4.09 -2.67
CA GLY A 10 0.60 -3.46 -1.69
C GLY A 10 0.85 -3.84 -0.23
N TYR A 11 1.92 -4.58 0.09
CA TYR A 11 2.30 -4.88 1.47
C TYR A 11 2.52 -3.59 2.28
N ILE A 12 1.98 -3.55 3.51
CA ILE A 12 2.07 -2.39 4.41
C ILE A 12 3.04 -2.71 5.54
N TYR A 13 4.12 -1.93 5.64
CA TYR A 13 5.05 -1.94 6.75
C TYR A 13 4.71 -0.82 7.72
N GLU A 14 4.58 -1.14 9.01
CA GLU A 14 4.27 -0.19 10.08
C GLU A 14 5.51 0.01 10.97
N GLY A 15 6.03 1.24 11.01
CA GLY A 15 7.25 1.55 11.76
C GLY A 15 7.59 3.04 11.70
N GLU A 16 8.59 3.48 12.47
CA GLU A 16 9.02 4.88 12.44
C GLU A 16 9.88 5.20 11.20
N LYS A 17 10.62 4.20 10.72
CA LYS A 17 11.53 4.27 9.58
C LYS A 17 11.58 2.93 8.87
N LEU A 18 11.66 2.96 7.55
CA LEU A 18 11.89 1.78 6.72
C LEU A 18 13.41 1.55 6.60
N PRO A 19 13.94 0.38 7.00
CA PRO A 19 15.36 0.05 6.80
C PRO A 19 15.73 0.00 5.32
N SER A 20 16.94 0.44 4.96
CA SER A 20 17.44 0.39 3.57
C SER A 20 17.64 -1.03 3.03
N ASP A 21 17.91 -1.98 3.93
CA ASP A 21 18.06 -3.40 3.58
C ASP A 21 16.74 -4.18 3.73
N PHE A 22 15.63 -3.48 3.92
CA PHE A 22 14.33 -4.14 4.04
C PHE A 22 13.90 -4.72 2.69
N VAL A 23 13.63 -6.02 2.68
CA VAL A 23 13.10 -6.73 1.52
C VAL A 23 11.64 -7.05 1.77
N CYS A 24 10.78 -6.73 0.80
CA CYS A 24 9.35 -7.03 0.87
C CYS A 24 9.15 -8.56 1.01
N PRO A 25 8.47 -9.05 2.07
CA PRO A 25 8.27 -10.48 2.26
C PRO A 25 7.26 -11.09 1.27
N VAL A 26 6.52 -10.26 0.54
CA VAL A 26 5.48 -10.71 -0.41
C VAL A 26 6.04 -10.86 -1.83
N CYS A 27 6.87 -9.91 -2.30
CA CYS A 27 7.36 -9.91 -3.68
C CYS A 27 8.90 -9.87 -3.82
N GLY A 28 9.65 -9.77 -2.73
CA GLY A 28 11.11 -9.86 -2.75
C GLY A 28 11.85 -8.60 -3.23
N VAL A 29 11.16 -7.48 -3.48
CA VAL A 29 11.81 -6.21 -3.86
C VAL A 29 12.38 -5.47 -2.65
N GLY A 30 13.40 -4.65 -2.87
CA GLY A 30 14.03 -3.83 -1.83
C GLY A 30 13.15 -2.67 -1.34
N SER A 31 13.66 -1.95 -0.34
CA SER A 31 13.00 -0.81 0.31
C SER A 31 12.77 0.36 -0.65
N GLU A 32 13.52 0.42 -1.75
CA GLU A 32 13.36 1.39 -2.84
C GLU A 32 11.95 1.38 -3.47
N MET A 33 11.24 0.24 -3.38
CA MET A 33 9.89 0.08 -3.92
C MET A 33 8.78 0.43 -2.93
N PHE A 34 9.13 0.96 -1.74
CA PHE A 34 8.17 1.39 -0.73
C PHE A 34 7.94 2.90 -0.75
N GLU A 35 6.70 3.32 -0.49
CA GLU A 35 6.27 4.72 -0.42
C GLU A 35 5.69 5.02 0.96
N GLU A 36 6.11 6.11 1.60
CA GLU A 36 5.57 6.54 2.89
C GLU A 36 4.11 7.01 2.69
N LEU A 37 3.18 6.36 3.39
CA LEU A 37 1.78 6.77 3.46
C LEU A 37 1.66 7.97 4.42
N LYS A 38 1.69 9.18 3.86
CA LYS A 38 1.37 10.41 4.57
C LYS A 38 -0.14 10.59 4.65
N GLU A 39 -0.67 10.89 5.83
CA GLU A 39 -2.12 11.09 6.07
C GLU A 39 -2.73 12.15 5.14
N SER A 40 -1.96 13.18 4.79
CA SER A 40 -2.38 14.23 3.85
C SER A 40 -2.55 13.77 2.40
N ASN A 41 -2.09 12.57 2.04
CA ASN A 41 -2.08 12.07 0.66
C ASN A 41 -2.83 10.73 0.49
N LEU A 42 -3.48 10.23 1.54
CA LEU A 42 -4.21 8.96 1.52
C LEU A 42 -5.51 9.03 0.68
N PHE A 43 -6.12 10.21 0.56
CA PHE A 43 -7.44 10.39 -0.06
C PHE A 43 -7.39 10.44 -1.60
N SER A 44 -6.31 10.97 -2.19
CA SER A 44 -6.22 11.20 -3.65
C SER A 44 -5.96 9.93 -4.46
N LYS A 45 -5.34 8.90 -3.87
CA LYS A 45 -5.05 7.62 -4.54
C LYS A 45 -6.16 6.58 -4.33
N PHE A 46 -6.91 6.65 -3.22
CA PHE A 46 -8.00 5.72 -2.91
C PHE A 46 -9.28 5.93 -3.73
N LYS A 47 -9.44 7.06 -4.44
CA LYS A 47 -10.57 7.28 -5.36
C LYS A 47 -10.52 6.38 -6.61
N VAL A 48 -9.38 5.74 -6.91
CA VAL A 48 -9.29 4.78 -8.03
C VAL A 48 -9.72 3.37 -7.60
N LEU A 49 -9.57 2.99 -6.32
CA LEU A 49 -9.99 1.68 -5.81
C LEU A 49 -11.43 1.66 -5.28
N ASN A 50 -11.99 2.81 -4.87
CA ASN A 50 -13.44 2.95 -4.66
C ASN A 50 -14.17 3.29 -5.98
N LYS A 51 -13.82 2.57 -7.06
CA LYS A 51 -14.73 2.32 -8.18
C LYS A 51 -15.49 1.01 -8.00
N VAL A 52 -15.55 0.45 -6.79
CA VAL A 52 -16.67 -0.41 -6.38
C VAL A 52 -17.88 0.50 -6.20
N LYS A 53 -18.42 1.01 -7.31
CA LYS A 53 -19.83 1.37 -7.36
C LYS A 53 -20.57 0.03 -7.33
N GLU A 54 -21.02 -0.36 -6.15
CA GLU A 54 -22.33 -0.97 -5.93
C GLU A 54 -22.85 -1.76 -7.15
N ASN A 55 -22.44 -3.04 -7.30
CA ASN A 55 -23.16 -4.11 -8.04
C ASN A 55 -22.42 -5.48 -8.14
N ASP A 56 -21.41 -5.78 -7.32
CA ASP A 56 -20.93 -7.17 -7.16
C ASP A 56 -21.77 -7.92 -6.11
N VAL A 57 -23.06 -8.12 -6.43
CA VAL A 57 -23.79 -9.27 -5.90
C VAL A 57 -23.41 -10.44 -6.80
N VAL A 58 -22.38 -11.19 -6.38
CA VAL A 58 -22.21 -12.56 -6.88
C VAL A 58 -23.33 -13.39 -6.23
N THR A 59 -24.47 -13.44 -6.90
CA THR A 59 -25.43 -14.54 -6.75
C THR A 59 -25.38 -15.30 -8.04
N SER A 60 -24.95 -16.57 -7.95
CA SER A 60 -25.15 -17.57 -8.99
C SER A 60 -26.61 -17.72 -9.36
#